data_AF-A0A936LQ61-F1
#
_entry.id   AF-A0A936LQ61-F1
#
_cell.length_a   1.000
_cell.length_b   1.000
_cell.length_c   1.000
_cell.angle_alpha   90.00
_cell.angle_beta   90.00
_cell.angle_gamma   90.00
#
_symmetry.space_group_name_H-M   'P 1'
#
loop_
_entity.id
_entity.type
_entity.pdbx_description
1 polymer ?
#
loop_
_entity_poly.entity_id
_entity_poly.type
_entity_poly.pdbx_seq_one_letter_code
_entity_poly.pdbx_strand_id
1 'polypeptide(L)' 'MPRRKKLILTQPVREGIKQIKVRLDARTVITLASLKALEFWKQRYPKAEVIG' A
#
# COMPACT_ATOMS: atom_id res chain seq x y z
N MET A 1 17.88 24.90 7.04
CA MET A 1 18.65 23.74 6.53
C MET A 1 17.81 22.47 6.71
N PRO A 2 17.34 21.80 5.65
CA PRO A 2 16.57 20.57 5.78
C PRO A 2 17.48 19.44 6.29
N ARG A 3 17.33 19.05 7.56
CA ARG A 3 18.04 17.91 8.16
C ARG A 3 17.39 16.59 7.70
N ARG A 4 17.58 16.20 6.44
CA ARG A 4 17.20 14.85 6.00
C ARG A 4 18.24 13.86 6.54
N LYS A 5 17.87 13.10 7.58
CA LYS A 5 18.69 11.98 8.06
C LYS A 5 18.84 10.97 6.92
N LYS A 6 20.07 10.54 6.62
CA LYS A 6 20.30 9.44 5.68
C LYS A 6 19.67 8.17 6.25
N LEU A 7 18.79 7.54 5.49
CA LEU A 7 18.28 6.21 5.82
C LEU A 7 19.45 5.22 5.76
N ILE A 8 19.69 4.50 6.86
CA ILE A 8 20.77 3.51 6.98
C ILE A 8 20.33 2.18 6.36
N LEU A 9 19.03 1.88 6.42
CA LEU A 9 18.43 0.67 5.87
C LEU A 9 17.21 1.05 5.04
N THR A 10 17.18 0.53 3.82
CA THR A 10 16.02 0.59 2.92
C THR A 10 15.38 -0.79 2.84
N GLN A 11 14.06 -0.83 2.65
CA GLN A 11 13.36 -2.10 2.42
C GLN A 11 13.91 -2.75 1.15
N PRO A 12 14.23 -4.06 1.15
CA PRO A 12 14.68 -4.75 -0.05
C PRO A 12 13.59 -4.67 -1.12
N VAL A 13 13.96 -4.19 -2.30
CA VAL A 13 13.06 -4.14 -3.45
C VAL A 13 12.78 -5.58 -3.86
N ARG A 14 11.52 -6.01 -3.71
CA ARG A 14 11.07 -7.31 -4.19
C ARG A 14 10.68 -7.16 -5.67
N GLU A 15 11.63 -7.42 -6.56
CA GLU A 15 11.39 -7.39 -8.01
C GLU A 15 10.22 -8.32 -8.36
N GLY A 16 9.25 -7.81 -9.13
CA GLY A 16 8.05 -8.54 -9.54
C GLY A 16 6.81 -8.40 -8.64
N ILE A 17 6.93 -7.84 -7.42
CA ILE A 17 5.75 -7.61 -6.56
C ILE A 17 5.19 -6.21 -6.82
N LYS A 18 4.04 -6.15 -7.51
CA LYS A 18 3.28 -4.91 -7.66
C LYS A 18 2.72 -4.49 -6.31
N GLN A 19 3.26 -3.42 -5.73
CA GLN A 19 2.74 -2.83 -4.51
C GLN A 19 1.59 -1.89 -4.89
N ILE A 20 0.36 -2.35 -4.69
CA ILE A 20 -0.86 -1.57 -4.93
C ILE A 20 -1.29 -1.01 -3.59
N LYS A 21 -1.21 0.30 -3.39
CA LYS A 21 -1.70 0.89 -2.15
C LYS A 21 -3.21 1.00 -2.23
N VAL A 22 -3.90 0.60 -1.18
CA VAL A 22 -5.36 0.62 -1.10
C VAL A 22 -5.75 1.24 0.23
N ARG A 23 -6.62 2.24 0.18
CA ARG A 23 -7.31 2.76 1.35
C ARG A 23 -8.59 2.00 1.53
N LEU A 24 -8.74 1.36 2.69
CA LEU A 24 -9.98 0.70 3.08
C LEU A 24 -10.96 1.70 3.70
N ASP A 25 -10.44 2.57 4.57
CA ASP A 25 -11.17 3.58 5.33
C ASP A 25 -10.32 4.84 5.52
N ALA A 26 -10.90 5.90 6.09
CA ALA A 26 -10.20 7.16 6.37
C ALA A 26 -8.91 7.03 7.20
N ARG A 27 -8.78 5.94 7.99
CA ARG A 27 -7.62 5.70 8.87
C ARG A 27 -6.71 4.56 8.41
N THR A 28 -7.12 3.77 7.42
CA THR A 28 -6.48 2.50 7.11
C THR A 28 -6.04 2.44 5.66
N VAL A 29 -4.72 2.38 5.46
CA VAL A 29 -4.09 2.17 4.15
C VAL A 29 -3.25 0.91 4.23
N ILE A 30 -3.49 -0.02 3.31
CA ILE A 30 -2.75 -1.27 3.18
C ILE A 30 -2.06 -1.33 1.82
N THR A 31 -1.05 -2.19 1.71
CA THR A 31 -0.40 -2.49 0.44
C THR A 31 -0.76 -3.92 0.02
N LEU A 32 -1.34 -4.06 -1.16
CA LEU A 32 -1.69 -5.35 -1.76
C LEU A 32 -0.68 -5.73 -2.83
N ALA A 33 -0.47 -7.04 -2.99
CA ALA A 33 0.37 -7.61 -4.06
C ALA A 33 -0.42 -7.89 -5.36
N SER A 34 -1.76 -7.89 -5.31
CA SER A 34 -2.61 -8.22 -6.46
C SER A 34 -3.98 -7.54 -6.39
N LEU A 35 -4.59 -7.31 -7.55
CA LEU A 35 -5.95 -6.76 -7.66
C LEU A 35 -7.03 -7.76 -7.22
N LYS A 36 -6.80 -9.07 -7.27
CA LYS A 36 -7.76 -10.06 -6.75
C LYS A 36 -7.99 -9.88 -5.24
N ALA A 37 -6.95 -9.51 -4.49
CA ALA A 37 -7.10 -9.21 -3.08
C ALA A 37 -7.98 -7.97 -2.85
N LEU A 38 -8.02 -7.01 -3.79
CA LEU A 38 -8.91 -5.84 -3.70
C LEU A 38 -10.37 -6.26 -3.64
N GLU A 39 -10.78 -7.23 -4.46
CA GLU A 39 -12.17 -7.70 -4.51
C GLU A 39 -12.62 -8.31 -3.18
N PHE A 40 -11.74 -9.08 -2.53
CA PHE A 40 -11.98 -9.60 -1.18
C PHE A 40 -12.20 -8.47 -0.18
N TRP A 41 -11.36 -7.43 -0.22
CA TRP A 41 -11.51 -6.28 0.68
C TRP A 41 -12.75 -5.45 0.36
N LYS A 42 -13.17 -5.35 -0.90
CA LYS A 42 -14.40 -4.65 -1.30
C LYS A 42 -15.67 -5.27 -0.73
N GLN A 43 -15.68 -6.58 -0.46
CA GLN A 43 -16.81 -7.23 0.22
C GLN A 43 -17.01 -6.70 1.64
N ARG A 44 -15.91 -6.40 2.35
CA ARG A 44 -15.93 -5.93 3.74
C ARG A 44 -15.89 -4.41 3.87
N TYR A 45 -15.23 -3.75 2.94
CA TYR A 45 -15.04 -2.30 2.86
C TYR A 45 -15.49 -1.83 1.48
N PRO A 46 -16.79 -1.52 1.30
CA PRO A 46 -17.34 -1.16 0.00
C PRO A 46 -16.70 0.10 -0.62
N LYS A 47 -16.12 0.95 0.22
CA LYS A 47 -15.43 2.20 -0.16
C LYS A 47 -13.92 2.01 -0.36
N ALA A 48 -13.45 0.77 -0.48
CA ALA A 48 -12.03 0.51 -0.69
C ALA A 48 -11.56 1.06 -2.05
N GLU A 49 -10.56 1.95 -2.01
CA GLU A 49 -10.04 2.69 -3.16
C GLU A 49 -8.53 2.50 -3.30
N VAL A 50 -8.06 2.39 -4.53
CA VAL A 50 -6.62 2.28 -4.82
C VAL A 50 -5.99 3.67 -4.75
N ILE A 51 -4.93 3.82 -3.95
CA ILE A 51 -4.13 5.04 -3.78
C ILE A 51 -2.72 4.81 -4.33
N GLY A 52 -2.62 4.64 -5.64
CA GLY A 52 -1.35 4.53 -6.36
C GLY A 52 -0.73 3.15 -6.41
#